data_AF-A0A558NGQ6-F1
#
_entry.id   AF-A0A558NGQ6-F1
#
_cell.length_a   1.000
_cell.length_b   1.000
_cell.length_c   1.000
_cell.angle_alpha   90.00
_cell.angle_beta   90.00
_cell.angle_gamma   90.00
#
_symmetry.space_group_name_H-M   'P 1'
#
loop_
_entity.id
_entity.type
_entity.pdbx_description
1 polymer ?
#
loop_
_entity_poly.entity_id
_entity_poly.type
_entity_poly.pdbx_seq_one_letter_code
_entity_poly.pdbx_strand_id
1 'polypeptide(L)'
;MLRFAFNSFSFSTPLLTGLLSLSLLSGCAAQRIANEDSVTQATTEKVSELGNDSERALSQAEAAYATASSEDLSFYAPLHMEQIQQALKQARSHELAGDAQASIESSARVLSLLDSALKNKARAQSALSPLFAQKAVLDEIKAGSVMSARYQREMKELRSLISMIEAGESDKVIDKSAGVLKSLQQLELDTMLRLHWQPANETLEKADDEDADTHAPATFSDAELQVEKAAQTIRRHYQDRALTESTGKEALRAAQHALYIAREAKNITRLDSAQAEQAALEFEGYLHQLSMTLGAGDMRHMALKDQTLAIVQYAEEQARRNAAQQARSPNNSATAISEAASPVVVEQPDAEAAPADDLQQNPAEDTTAPVEAAPEKESTAEPVTVPAATETSAVTTESAEEGVEESAEKEEIKPAEKPQAED
;
A
#
# COMPACT_ATOMS: atom_id res chain seq x y z
N MET A 1 90.04 -17.36 19.74
CA MET A 1 90.54 -18.75 19.94
C MET A 1 89.56 -19.72 19.26
N LEU A 2 89.91 -21.02 19.13
CA LEU A 2 89.22 -22.16 18.48
C LEU A 2 87.80 -21.91 17.89
N ARG A 3 87.46 -22.13 16.60
CA ARG A 3 87.66 -23.26 15.64
C ARG A 3 86.87 -24.55 15.94
N PHE A 4 86.56 -25.26 14.85
CA PHE A 4 85.74 -26.48 14.68
C PHE A 4 84.22 -26.23 14.57
N ALA A 5 83.47 -26.82 13.62
CA ALA A 5 83.88 -27.66 12.48
C ALA A 5 82.94 -27.50 11.26
N PHE A 6 83.41 -27.95 10.08
CA PHE A 6 82.61 -28.14 8.88
C PHE A 6 81.56 -29.26 9.07
N ASN A 7 80.44 -29.15 8.35
CA ASN A 7 80.12 -30.20 7.38
C ASN A 7 79.48 -29.57 6.13
N SER A 8 79.55 -30.24 4.99
CA SER A 8 79.13 -29.70 3.69
C SER A 8 78.46 -30.77 2.84
N PHE A 9 77.29 -30.47 2.26
CA PHE A 9 76.70 -31.27 1.20
C PHE A 9 76.06 -30.37 0.15
N SER A 10 76.59 -30.45 -1.07
CA SER A 10 76.08 -29.76 -2.26
C SER A 10 75.52 -30.77 -3.24
N PHE A 11 74.23 -30.68 -3.57
CA PHE A 11 73.66 -31.13 -4.84
C PHE A 11 72.53 -30.15 -5.18
N SER A 12 72.76 -29.25 -6.13
CA SER A 12 72.35 -29.39 -7.54
C SER A 12 70.87 -29.09 -7.75
N THR A 13 70.60 -27.92 -8.32
CA THR A 13 69.33 -27.63 -9.02
C THR A 13 69.24 -28.49 -10.31
N PRO A 14 68.04 -28.62 -10.90
CA PRO A 14 67.60 -27.64 -11.90
C PRO A 14 66.14 -27.18 -11.73
N LEU A 15 65.69 -26.30 -12.64
CA LEU A 15 64.31 -25.84 -12.80
C LEU A 15 63.30 -27.00 -12.90
N LEU A 16 62.14 -26.84 -12.25
CA LEU A 16 60.87 -27.22 -12.86
C LEU A 16 59.79 -26.18 -12.53
N THR A 17 59.43 -25.35 -13.51
CA THR A 17 58.37 -24.35 -13.42
C THR A 17 57.02 -24.97 -13.76
N GLY A 18 56.01 -24.72 -12.91
CA GLY A 18 54.59 -24.86 -13.25
C GLY A 18 53.93 -26.15 -12.79
N LEU A 19 52.98 -26.04 -11.84
CA LEU A 19 51.55 -26.32 -12.04
C LEU A 19 50.79 -26.00 -10.73
N LEU A 20 50.45 -24.73 -10.48
CA LEU A 20 49.78 -24.29 -9.24
C LEU A 20 48.61 -23.34 -9.51
N SER A 21 47.57 -23.84 -10.17
CA SER A 21 46.36 -23.04 -10.48
C SER A 21 45.15 -23.92 -10.83
N LEU A 22 44.66 -24.73 -9.88
CA LEU A 22 43.49 -25.60 -10.10
C LEU A 22 42.64 -25.88 -8.84
N SER A 23 42.23 -24.85 -8.08
CA SER A 23 41.34 -24.99 -6.91
C SER A 23 40.41 -23.78 -6.62
N LEU A 24 39.92 -23.06 -7.63
CA LEU A 24 39.00 -21.91 -7.43
C LEU A 24 37.89 -21.87 -8.50
N LEU A 25 36.84 -22.69 -8.35
CA LEU A 25 35.62 -22.60 -9.18
C LEU A 25 34.34 -23.17 -8.50
N SER A 26 34.40 -23.55 -7.22
CA SER A 26 33.26 -24.01 -6.42
C SER A 26 32.39 -22.83 -5.89
N GLY A 27 32.11 -21.84 -6.75
CA GLY A 27 31.36 -20.62 -6.40
C GLY A 27 29.95 -20.54 -7.01
N CYS A 28 29.74 -21.11 -8.19
CA CYS A 28 28.50 -20.94 -8.96
C CYS A 28 27.44 -22.04 -8.70
N ALA A 29 27.31 -22.49 -7.46
CA ALA A 29 26.35 -23.54 -7.08
C ALA A 29 24.91 -23.04 -6.88
N ALA A 30 24.72 -21.73 -6.70
CA ALA A 30 23.42 -21.13 -6.32
C ALA A 30 22.53 -20.69 -7.51
N GLN A 31 23.06 -20.64 -8.73
CA GLN A 31 22.38 -20.08 -9.93
C GLN A 31 21.71 -21.15 -10.84
N ARG A 32 21.54 -22.39 -10.37
CA ARG A 32 21.00 -23.48 -11.19
C ARG A 32 19.48 -23.60 -11.08
N ILE A 33 18.82 -23.57 -12.23
CA ILE A 33 17.45 -24.07 -12.41
C ILE A 33 17.48 -25.61 -12.44
N ALA A 34 16.47 -26.27 -11.89
CA ALA A 34 16.43 -27.72 -11.77
C ALA A 34 16.31 -28.48 -13.10
N ASN A 35 15.85 -27.80 -14.16
CA ASN A 35 15.54 -28.39 -15.44
C ASN A 35 16.51 -27.94 -16.56
N GLU A 36 17.72 -27.51 -16.20
CA GLU A 36 18.82 -27.08 -17.09
C GLU A 36 19.05 -28.03 -18.28
N ASP A 37 18.99 -29.34 -18.06
CA ASP A 37 19.14 -30.35 -19.12
C ASP A 37 18.00 -30.27 -20.17
N SER A 38 16.77 -30.01 -19.73
CA SER A 38 15.61 -29.84 -20.63
C SER A 38 15.66 -28.52 -21.40
N VAL A 39 16.20 -27.45 -20.78
CA VAL A 39 16.46 -26.18 -21.47
C VAL A 39 17.57 -26.36 -22.52
N THR A 40 18.58 -27.17 -22.22
CA THR A 40 19.66 -27.50 -23.15
C THR A 40 19.14 -28.29 -24.34
N GLN A 41 18.30 -29.30 -24.14
CA GLN A 41 17.65 -30.03 -25.25
C GLN A 41 16.79 -29.09 -26.11
N ALA A 42 15.90 -28.31 -25.50
CA ALA A 42 15.05 -27.35 -26.21
C ALA A 42 15.87 -26.30 -26.97
N THR A 43 17.07 -25.94 -26.47
CA THR A 43 18.00 -25.04 -27.17
C THR A 43 18.51 -25.68 -28.47
N THR A 44 18.91 -26.96 -28.47
CA THR A 44 19.32 -27.66 -29.70
C THR A 44 18.18 -27.76 -30.72
N GLU A 45 16.95 -27.96 -30.25
CA GLU A 45 15.74 -27.94 -31.09
C GLU A 45 15.53 -26.55 -31.71
N LYS A 46 15.55 -25.47 -30.91
CA LYS A 46 15.38 -24.09 -31.40
C LYS A 46 16.52 -23.57 -32.29
N VAL A 47 17.77 -24.03 -32.12
CA VAL A 47 18.85 -23.74 -33.10
C VAL A 47 18.47 -24.25 -34.50
N SER A 48 17.83 -25.43 -34.57
CA SER A 48 17.39 -26.02 -35.84
C SER A 48 16.21 -25.26 -36.46
N GLU A 49 15.36 -24.63 -35.65
CA GLU A 49 14.23 -23.79 -36.10
C GLU A 49 14.67 -22.40 -36.60
N LEU A 50 15.69 -21.81 -35.98
CA LEU A 50 16.22 -20.49 -36.33
C LEU A 50 17.01 -20.48 -37.64
N GLY A 51 17.63 -21.61 -38.01
CA GLY A 51 18.44 -21.74 -39.21
C GLY A 51 19.75 -20.92 -39.12
N ASN A 52 20.14 -20.27 -40.21
CA ASN A 52 21.46 -19.63 -40.37
C ASN A 52 21.40 -18.08 -40.34
N ASP A 53 20.34 -17.50 -39.78
CA ASP A 53 20.06 -16.06 -39.80
C ASP A 53 20.25 -15.47 -38.39
N SER A 54 21.45 -14.96 -38.12
CA SER A 54 21.87 -14.53 -36.78
C SER A 54 21.24 -13.20 -36.34
N GLU A 55 21.11 -12.23 -37.25
CA GLU A 55 20.36 -10.98 -37.01
C GLU A 55 18.90 -11.27 -36.60
N ARG A 56 18.22 -12.19 -37.31
CA ARG A 56 16.86 -12.61 -36.98
C ARG A 56 16.79 -13.45 -35.71
N ALA A 57 17.79 -14.27 -35.41
CA ALA A 57 17.87 -15.01 -34.16
C ALA A 57 17.98 -14.06 -32.96
N LEU A 58 18.89 -13.10 -33.03
CA LEU A 58 19.08 -12.08 -32.00
C LEU A 58 17.83 -11.21 -31.83
N SER A 59 17.20 -10.76 -32.92
CA SER A 59 15.96 -9.98 -32.87
C SER A 59 14.82 -10.72 -32.14
N GLN A 60 14.68 -12.03 -32.36
CA GLN A 60 13.72 -12.86 -31.62
C GLN A 60 14.10 -13.02 -30.14
N ALA A 61 15.39 -13.14 -29.80
CA ALA A 61 15.84 -13.17 -28.41
C ALA A 61 15.60 -11.84 -27.68
N GLU A 62 15.74 -10.70 -28.36
CA GLU A 62 15.40 -9.38 -27.81
C GLU A 62 13.88 -9.21 -27.61
N ALA A 63 13.06 -9.69 -28.54
CA ALA A 63 11.61 -9.72 -28.37
C ALA A 63 11.19 -10.61 -27.19
N ALA A 64 11.81 -11.80 -27.05
CA ALA A 64 11.59 -12.69 -25.92
C ALA A 64 12.03 -12.08 -24.58
N TYR A 65 13.08 -11.26 -24.56
CA TYR A 65 13.47 -10.50 -23.38
C TYR A 65 12.44 -9.43 -22.98
N ALA A 66 11.84 -8.75 -23.97
CA ALA A 66 10.73 -7.84 -23.73
C ALA A 66 9.53 -8.59 -23.14
N THR A 67 9.17 -9.75 -23.68
CA THR A 67 8.11 -10.63 -23.13
C THR A 67 8.42 -11.06 -21.69
N ALA A 68 9.66 -11.49 -21.41
CA ALA A 68 10.09 -11.86 -20.05
C ALA A 68 9.95 -10.71 -19.05
N SER A 69 10.17 -9.48 -19.53
CA SER A 69 10.05 -8.25 -18.73
C SER A 69 8.57 -7.87 -18.50
N SER A 70 7.71 -7.95 -19.51
CA SER A 70 6.27 -7.68 -19.36
C SER A 70 5.53 -8.75 -18.55
N GLU A 71 6.03 -9.99 -18.56
CA GLU A 71 5.50 -11.09 -17.75
C GLU A 71 6.02 -11.08 -16.29
N ASP A 72 6.78 -10.05 -15.88
CA ASP A 72 7.36 -9.89 -14.54
C ASP A 72 8.18 -11.12 -14.07
N LEU A 73 8.93 -11.74 -14.99
CA LEU A 73 9.72 -12.93 -14.66
C LEU A 73 10.86 -12.61 -13.67
N SER A 74 11.24 -11.35 -13.51
CA SER A 74 12.06 -10.83 -12.40
C SER A 74 11.50 -11.14 -11.00
N PHE A 75 10.18 -11.35 -10.88
CA PHE A 75 9.51 -11.81 -9.67
C PHE A 75 9.09 -13.29 -9.74
N TYR A 76 8.52 -13.74 -10.87
CA TYR A 76 7.91 -15.07 -11.01
C TYR A 76 8.85 -16.20 -11.47
N ALA A 77 10.03 -15.87 -11.99
CA ALA A 77 11.09 -16.81 -12.36
C ALA A 77 12.49 -16.14 -12.32
N PRO A 78 12.92 -15.59 -11.15
CA PRO A 78 14.14 -14.79 -11.05
C PRO A 78 15.42 -15.53 -11.45
N LEU A 79 15.56 -16.84 -11.20
CA LEU A 79 16.74 -17.59 -11.64
C LEU A 79 16.77 -17.74 -13.17
N HIS A 80 15.63 -18.01 -13.79
CA HIS A 80 15.54 -17.99 -15.26
C HIS A 80 15.81 -16.59 -15.82
N MET A 81 15.31 -15.53 -15.19
CA MET A 81 15.47 -14.16 -15.67
C MET A 81 16.95 -13.72 -15.65
N GLU A 82 17.72 -14.13 -14.64
CA GLU A 82 19.17 -13.93 -14.61
C GLU A 82 19.87 -14.69 -15.76
N GLN A 83 19.52 -15.97 -15.98
CA GLN A 83 20.07 -16.73 -17.11
C GLN A 83 19.67 -16.15 -18.48
N ILE A 84 18.46 -15.62 -18.62
CA ILE A 84 17.96 -14.92 -19.82
C ILE A 84 18.81 -13.67 -20.10
N GLN A 85 19.09 -12.87 -19.06
CA GLN A 85 19.97 -11.69 -19.17
C GLN A 85 21.39 -12.07 -19.59
N GLN A 86 21.93 -13.17 -19.03
CA GLN A 86 23.24 -13.68 -19.39
C GLN A 86 23.29 -14.17 -20.86
N ALA A 87 22.33 -15.00 -21.28
CA ALA A 87 22.28 -15.56 -22.63
C ALA A 87 22.06 -14.46 -23.69
N LEU A 88 21.23 -13.46 -23.43
CA LEU A 88 21.06 -12.32 -24.35
C LEU A 88 22.32 -11.46 -24.47
N LYS A 89 23.04 -11.27 -23.36
CA LYS A 89 24.34 -10.58 -23.36
C LYS A 89 25.38 -11.36 -24.18
N GLN A 90 25.36 -12.69 -24.13
CA GLN A 90 26.20 -13.54 -24.96
C GLN A 90 25.83 -13.41 -26.45
N ALA A 91 24.55 -13.55 -26.81
CA ALA A 91 24.08 -13.43 -28.20
C ALA A 91 24.55 -12.11 -28.85
N ARG A 92 24.27 -10.97 -28.19
CA ARG A 92 24.75 -9.64 -28.63
C ARG A 92 26.28 -9.56 -28.78
N SER A 93 27.02 -10.23 -27.91
CA SER A 93 28.49 -10.24 -27.96
C SER A 93 29.05 -11.12 -29.08
N HIS A 94 28.36 -12.20 -29.46
CA HIS A 94 28.75 -13.05 -30.59
C HIS A 94 28.39 -12.39 -31.93
N GLU A 95 27.22 -11.76 -32.04
CA GLU A 95 26.84 -10.97 -33.23
C GLU A 95 27.87 -9.86 -33.53
N LEU A 96 28.23 -9.07 -32.52
CA LEU A 96 29.25 -8.01 -32.63
C LEU A 96 30.66 -8.54 -32.94
N ALA A 97 30.92 -9.82 -32.72
CA ALA A 97 32.17 -10.49 -33.08
C ALA A 97 32.15 -11.15 -34.47
N GLY A 98 30.99 -11.17 -35.15
CA GLY A 98 30.78 -11.90 -36.41
C GLY A 98 30.62 -13.42 -36.22
N ASP A 99 30.42 -13.88 -34.99
CA ASP A 99 30.24 -15.29 -34.63
C ASP A 99 28.76 -15.68 -34.71
N ALA A 100 28.26 -15.75 -35.95
CA ALA A 100 26.85 -16.00 -36.24
C ALA A 100 26.31 -17.28 -35.58
N GLN A 101 27.10 -18.36 -35.54
CA GLN A 101 26.69 -19.64 -34.97
C GLN A 101 26.47 -19.53 -33.45
N ALA A 102 27.44 -18.99 -32.70
CA ALA A 102 27.28 -18.84 -31.25
C ALA A 102 26.26 -17.75 -30.88
N SER A 103 26.00 -16.78 -31.77
CA SER A 103 24.88 -15.84 -31.63
C SER A 103 23.53 -16.55 -31.75
N ILE A 104 23.35 -17.43 -32.76
CA ILE A 104 22.15 -18.25 -32.93
C ILE A 104 21.95 -19.20 -31.73
N GLU A 105 23.00 -19.87 -31.26
CA GLU A 105 22.95 -20.76 -30.08
C GLU A 105 22.58 -20.00 -28.79
N SER A 106 23.19 -18.84 -28.56
CA SER A 106 22.87 -17.98 -27.41
C SER A 106 21.43 -17.45 -27.49
N SER A 107 20.97 -17.09 -28.69
CA SER A 107 19.60 -16.64 -28.94
C SER A 107 18.57 -17.75 -28.73
N ALA A 108 18.84 -18.95 -29.24
CA ALA A 108 18.03 -20.14 -28.99
C ALA A 108 17.92 -20.45 -27.49
N ARG A 109 19.00 -20.25 -26.71
CA ARG A 109 18.97 -20.41 -25.26
C ARG A 109 18.04 -19.39 -24.58
N VAL A 110 18.04 -18.12 -25.00
CA VAL A 110 17.06 -17.12 -24.50
C VAL A 110 15.63 -17.58 -24.78
N LEU A 111 15.34 -18.04 -26.00
CA LEU A 111 14.02 -18.51 -26.39
C LEU A 111 13.58 -19.77 -25.63
N SER A 112 14.50 -20.65 -25.25
CA SER A 112 14.22 -21.86 -24.46
C SER A 112 14.06 -21.57 -22.98
N LEU A 113 14.83 -20.63 -22.44
CA LEU A 113 14.70 -20.15 -21.06
C LEU A 113 13.38 -19.41 -20.84
N LEU A 114 12.89 -18.61 -21.80
CA LEU A 114 11.57 -17.97 -21.70
C LEU A 114 10.45 -19.01 -21.55
N ASP A 115 10.40 -20.02 -22.42
CA ASP A 115 9.39 -21.09 -22.36
C ASP A 115 9.44 -21.85 -21.03
N SER A 116 10.65 -22.05 -20.48
CA SER A 116 10.85 -22.67 -19.17
C SER A 116 10.38 -21.76 -18.02
N ALA A 117 10.70 -20.48 -18.08
CA ALA A 117 10.35 -19.48 -17.09
C ALA A 117 8.82 -19.25 -17.00
N LEU A 118 8.11 -19.26 -18.13
CA LEU A 118 6.65 -19.19 -18.18
C LEU A 118 5.99 -20.43 -17.56
N LYS A 119 6.54 -21.63 -17.82
CA LYS A 119 6.11 -22.87 -17.15
C LYS A 119 6.39 -22.80 -15.64
N ASN A 120 7.51 -22.21 -15.22
CA ASN A 120 7.81 -22.00 -13.80
C ASN A 120 6.86 -21.00 -13.14
N LYS A 121 6.54 -19.87 -13.79
CA LYS A 121 5.56 -18.89 -13.31
C LYS A 121 4.22 -19.56 -12.98
N ALA A 122 3.69 -20.35 -13.89
CA ALA A 122 2.45 -21.11 -13.67
C ALA A 122 2.59 -22.14 -12.52
N ARG A 123 3.71 -22.87 -12.44
CA ARG A 123 3.99 -23.81 -11.34
C ARG A 123 4.07 -23.10 -9.99
N ALA A 124 4.73 -21.95 -9.91
CA ALA A 124 4.88 -21.17 -8.69
C ALA A 124 3.55 -20.56 -8.24
N GLN A 125 2.76 -20.00 -9.17
CA GLN A 125 1.41 -19.51 -8.89
C GLN A 125 0.47 -20.61 -8.37
N SER A 126 0.57 -21.82 -8.92
CA SER A 126 -0.18 -22.99 -8.43
C SER A 126 0.28 -23.44 -7.04
N ALA A 127 1.58 -23.66 -6.84
CA ALA A 127 2.14 -24.18 -5.59
C ALA A 127 2.04 -23.20 -4.41
N LEU A 128 2.12 -21.89 -4.67
CA LEU A 128 2.07 -20.83 -3.66
C LEU A 128 0.73 -20.07 -3.67
N SER A 129 -0.33 -20.66 -4.25
CA SER A 129 -1.64 -20.02 -4.45
C SER A 129 -2.19 -19.30 -3.20
N PRO A 130 -2.12 -19.84 -1.96
CA PRO A 130 -2.57 -19.11 -0.76
C PRO A 130 -1.76 -17.83 -0.47
N LEU A 131 -0.46 -17.83 -0.76
CA LEU A 131 0.41 -16.67 -0.55
C LEU A 131 0.15 -15.60 -1.63
N PHE A 132 -0.18 -16.02 -2.86
CA PHE A 132 -0.58 -15.10 -3.93
C PHE A 132 -1.97 -14.49 -3.67
N ALA A 133 -2.93 -15.26 -3.15
CA ALA A 133 -4.21 -14.72 -2.69
C ALA A 133 -4.01 -13.70 -1.56
N GLN A 134 -3.15 -14.00 -0.57
CA GLN A 134 -2.81 -13.06 0.50
C GLN A 134 -2.05 -11.83 -0.03
N LYS A 135 -1.19 -11.96 -1.05
CA LYS A 135 -0.55 -10.81 -1.71
C LYS A 135 -1.60 -9.90 -2.37
N ALA A 136 -2.56 -10.45 -3.09
CA ALA A 136 -3.61 -9.66 -3.74
C ALA A 136 -4.42 -8.83 -2.72
N VAL A 137 -4.73 -9.42 -1.55
CA VAL A 137 -5.35 -8.72 -0.42
C VAL A 137 -4.46 -7.58 0.13
N LEU A 138 -3.14 -7.80 0.24
CA LEU A 138 -2.19 -6.77 0.66
C LEU A 138 -2.06 -5.63 -0.36
N ASP A 139 -2.18 -5.94 -1.65
CA ASP A 139 -2.16 -4.96 -2.74
C ASP A 139 -3.45 -4.10 -2.73
N GLU A 140 -4.61 -4.73 -2.51
CA GLU A 140 -5.93 -4.08 -2.37
C GLU A 140 -5.92 -3.02 -1.25
N ILE A 141 -5.46 -3.39 -0.04
CA ILE A 141 -5.34 -2.46 1.10
C ILE A 141 -4.10 -1.54 1.01
N LYS A 142 -3.37 -1.58 -0.13
CA LYS A 142 -2.20 -0.72 -0.43
C LYS A 142 -1.07 -0.84 0.61
N ALA A 143 -0.86 -2.03 1.18
CA ALA A 143 0.19 -2.29 2.17
C ALA A 143 1.60 -1.93 1.68
N GLY A 144 1.84 -2.00 0.37
CA GLY A 144 3.08 -1.53 -0.27
C GLY A 144 3.36 -0.02 -0.13
N SER A 145 2.33 0.80 0.14
CA SER A 145 2.43 2.23 0.46
C SER A 145 2.38 2.49 1.97
N VAL A 146 1.45 1.82 2.67
CA VAL A 146 1.21 2.04 4.12
C VAL A 146 2.34 1.46 4.99
N MET A 147 2.95 0.36 4.58
CA MET A 147 3.97 -0.39 5.32
C MET A 147 5.14 -0.83 4.41
N SER A 148 5.58 0.04 3.49
CA SER A 148 6.51 -0.29 2.39
C SER A 148 7.72 -1.14 2.78
N ALA A 149 8.46 -0.74 3.83
CA ALA A 149 9.66 -1.43 4.28
C ALA A 149 9.41 -2.86 4.81
N ARG A 150 8.17 -3.18 5.19
CA ARG A 150 7.76 -4.53 5.59
C ARG A 150 7.14 -5.30 4.44
N TYR A 151 6.28 -4.68 3.63
CA TYR A 151 5.78 -5.30 2.39
C TYR A 151 6.93 -5.79 1.50
N GLN A 152 7.97 -4.97 1.28
CA GLN A 152 9.15 -5.36 0.49
C GLN A 152 9.96 -6.51 1.12
N ARG A 153 9.90 -6.68 2.45
CA ARG A 153 10.50 -7.83 3.15
C ARG A 153 9.73 -9.10 2.85
N GLU A 154 8.41 -9.09 3.02
CA GLU A 154 7.58 -10.28 2.76
C GLU A 154 7.57 -10.65 1.27
N MET A 155 7.65 -9.67 0.35
CA MET A 155 7.82 -9.92 -1.08
C MET A 155 9.17 -10.55 -1.42
N LYS A 156 10.25 -10.22 -0.68
CA LYS A 156 11.54 -10.89 -0.82
C LYS A 156 11.47 -12.36 -0.35
N GLU A 157 10.77 -12.64 0.75
CA GLU A 157 10.56 -14.01 1.22
C GLU A 157 9.67 -14.83 0.27
N LEU A 158 8.59 -14.26 -0.26
CA LEU A 158 7.78 -14.89 -1.31
C LEU A 158 8.61 -15.19 -2.56
N ARG A 159 9.43 -14.25 -3.04
CA ARG A 159 10.36 -14.48 -4.16
C ARG A 159 11.40 -15.56 -3.85
N SER A 160 11.86 -15.67 -2.59
CA SER A 160 12.77 -16.73 -2.14
C SER A 160 12.15 -18.12 -2.30
N LEU A 161 10.84 -18.28 -2.00
CA LEU A 161 10.12 -19.52 -2.26
C LEU A 161 10.00 -19.82 -3.77
N ILE A 162 9.78 -18.80 -4.60
CA ILE A 162 9.75 -18.95 -6.07
C ILE A 162 11.11 -19.46 -6.59
N SER A 163 12.22 -18.89 -6.12
CA SER A 163 13.57 -19.38 -6.46
C SER A 163 13.83 -20.82 -6.01
N MET A 164 13.27 -21.26 -4.87
CA MET A 164 13.35 -22.66 -4.44
C MET A 164 12.55 -23.59 -5.36
N ILE A 165 11.41 -23.14 -5.92
CA ILE A 165 10.65 -23.91 -6.93
C ILE A 165 11.46 -24.05 -8.24
N GLU A 166 12.13 -22.97 -8.68
CA GLU A 166 13.03 -22.98 -9.85
C GLU A 166 14.22 -23.93 -9.65
N ALA A 167 14.86 -23.88 -8.48
CA ALA A 167 15.95 -24.77 -8.09
C ALA A 167 15.48 -26.19 -7.73
N GLY A 168 14.17 -26.48 -7.82
CA GLY A 168 13.58 -27.80 -7.62
C GLY A 168 13.42 -28.24 -6.16
N GLU A 169 13.80 -27.39 -5.19
CA GLU A 169 13.84 -27.64 -3.74
C GLU A 169 12.45 -27.68 -3.08
N SER A 170 11.53 -28.42 -3.69
CA SER A 170 10.08 -28.40 -3.44
C SER A 170 9.72 -28.73 -1.98
N ASP A 171 10.48 -29.61 -1.32
CA ASP A 171 10.27 -29.97 0.07
C ASP A 171 10.47 -28.77 1.01
N LYS A 172 11.55 -27.97 0.78
CA LYS A 172 11.84 -26.76 1.58
C LYS A 172 10.77 -25.68 1.38
N VAL A 173 10.11 -25.66 0.22
CA VAL A 173 9.01 -24.73 -0.08
C VAL A 173 7.81 -25.07 0.79
N ILE A 174 7.47 -26.34 0.95
CA ILE A 174 6.37 -26.80 1.80
C ILE A 174 6.61 -26.39 3.25
N ASP A 175 7.80 -26.69 3.80
CA ASP A 175 8.20 -26.33 5.17
C ASP A 175 8.08 -24.83 5.47
N LYS A 176 8.42 -23.98 4.50
CA LYS A 176 8.50 -22.51 4.67
C LYS A 176 7.20 -21.77 4.37
N SER A 177 6.35 -22.30 3.48
CA SER A 177 5.18 -21.59 2.96
C SER A 177 4.19 -21.17 4.06
N ALA A 178 3.98 -22.03 5.07
CA ALA A 178 3.10 -21.72 6.20
C ALA A 178 3.63 -20.54 7.05
N GLY A 179 4.95 -20.42 7.21
CA GLY A 179 5.58 -19.31 7.91
C GLY A 179 5.41 -17.98 7.17
N VAL A 180 5.69 -17.97 5.86
CA VAL A 180 5.55 -16.75 5.02
C VAL A 180 4.08 -16.32 4.93
N LEU A 181 3.14 -17.26 4.78
CA LEU A 181 1.71 -16.95 4.81
C LEU A 181 1.29 -16.25 6.12
N LYS A 182 1.77 -16.73 7.26
CA LYS A 182 1.51 -16.10 8.57
C LYS A 182 2.09 -14.68 8.65
N SER A 183 3.30 -14.45 8.13
CA SER A 183 3.88 -13.10 8.09
C SER A 183 3.09 -12.14 7.20
N LEU A 184 2.60 -12.61 6.04
CA LEU A 184 1.74 -11.85 5.14
C LEU A 184 0.37 -11.52 5.79
N GLN A 185 -0.22 -12.45 6.53
CA GLN A 185 -1.47 -12.22 7.30
C GLN A 185 -1.25 -11.23 8.46
N GLN A 186 -0.13 -11.31 9.17
CA GLN A 186 0.19 -10.34 10.21
C GLN A 186 0.46 -8.95 9.62
N LEU A 187 1.06 -8.86 8.42
CA LEU A 187 1.20 -7.60 7.69
C LEU A 187 -0.16 -7.01 7.27
N GLU A 188 -1.15 -7.85 6.96
CA GLU A 188 -2.53 -7.39 6.69
C GLU A 188 -3.12 -6.72 7.94
N LEU A 189 -3.14 -7.44 9.07
CA LEU A 189 -3.62 -6.92 10.36
C LEU A 189 -2.92 -5.61 10.75
N ASP A 190 -1.60 -5.56 10.68
CA ASP A 190 -0.83 -4.38 11.09
C ASP A 190 -1.05 -3.19 10.13
N THR A 191 -1.34 -3.45 8.85
CA THR A 191 -1.78 -2.43 7.88
C THR A 191 -3.17 -1.89 8.23
N MET A 192 -4.12 -2.76 8.59
CA MET A 192 -5.47 -2.35 9.01
C MET A 192 -5.46 -1.53 10.31
N LEU A 193 -4.61 -1.90 11.27
CA LEU A 193 -4.37 -1.11 12.49
C LEU A 193 -3.78 0.27 12.17
N ARG A 194 -2.79 0.35 11.26
CA ARG A 194 -2.21 1.63 10.82
C ARG A 194 -3.22 2.52 10.07
N LEU A 195 -4.12 1.94 9.27
CA LEU A 195 -5.12 2.70 8.52
C LEU A 195 -6.28 3.21 9.38
N HIS A 196 -6.74 2.42 10.36
CA HIS A 196 -8.02 2.68 11.02
C HIS A 196 -7.94 2.92 12.53
N TRP A 197 -6.93 2.40 13.22
CA TRP A 197 -6.76 2.61 14.67
C TRP A 197 -5.72 3.69 14.99
N GLN A 198 -4.56 3.65 14.34
CA GLN A 198 -3.43 4.54 14.67
C GLN A 198 -3.79 6.04 14.67
N PRO A 199 -4.59 6.60 13.73
CA PRO A 199 -4.97 8.02 13.78
C PRO A 199 -5.79 8.40 15.01
N ALA A 200 -6.58 7.46 15.56
CA ALA A 200 -7.33 7.67 16.79
C ALA A 200 -6.41 7.63 18.02
N ASN A 201 -5.44 6.71 18.02
CA ASN A 201 -4.41 6.62 19.07
C ASN A 201 -3.53 7.89 19.11
N GLU A 202 -3.00 8.33 17.97
CA GLU A 202 -2.19 9.56 17.85
C GLU A 202 -2.98 10.82 18.26
N THR A 203 -4.31 10.83 18.05
CA THR A 203 -5.18 11.93 18.51
C THR A 203 -5.44 11.87 20.02
N LEU A 204 -5.48 10.68 20.62
CA LEU A 204 -5.68 10.47 22.04
C LEU A 204 -4.39 10.78 22.83
N GLU A 205 -3.23 10.32 22.35
CA GLU A 205 -1.91 10.70 22.87
C GLU A 205 -1.74 12.22 22.85
N LYS A 206 -2.17 12.89 21.77
CA LYS A 206 -2.18 14.36 21.71
C LYS A 206 -3.18 15.02 22.67
N ALA A 207 -4.23 14.34 23.10
CA ALA A 207 -5.13 14.86 24.13
C ALA A 207 -4.49 14.76 25.52
N ASP A 208 -3.79 13.66 25.80
CA ASP A 208 -2.97 13.46 27.01
C ASP A 208 -1.88 14.54 27.12
N ASP A 209 -1.11 14.76 26.04
CA ASP A 209 -0.12 15.85 25.88
C ASP A 209 -0.67 17.27 26.13
N GLU A 210 -1.99 17.46 26.09
CA GLU A 210 -2.66 18.75 26.30
C GLU A 210 -3.49 18.80 27.62
N ASP A 211 -3.19 17.92 28.57
CA ASP A 211 -3.81 17.77 29.91
C ASP A 211 -5.32 17.40 29.85
N ALA A 212 -5.75 16.55 28.89
CA ALA A 212 -7.16 16.20 28.74
C ALA A 212 -7.74 15.36 29.87
N ASP A 213 -6.91 14.57 30.55
CA ASP A 213 -7.24 13.88 31.80
C ASP A 213 -7.72 14.85 32.90
N THR A 214 -7.13 16.05 32.92
CA THR A 214 -7.30 17.07 33.94
C THR A 214 -8.45 18.02 33.59
N HIS A 215 -8.56 18.43 32.31
CA HIS A 215 -9.58 19.39 31.87
C HIS A 215 -10.89 18.74 31.44
N ALA A 216 -10.88 17.49 30.96
CA ALA A 216 -12.07 16.77 30.52
C ALA A 216 -12.08 15.28 30.93
N PRO A 217 -11.82 14.92 32.21
CA PRO A 217 -11.57 13.55 32.68
C PRO A 217 -12.57 12.50 32.17
N ALA A 218 -13.87 12.80 32.23
CA ALA A 218 -14.90 11.87 31.78
C ALA A 218 -14.85 11.65 30.26
N THR A 219 -14.70 12.72 29.46
CA THR A 219 -14.65 12.65 27.99
C THR A 219 -13.35 12.01 27.51
N PHE A 220 -12.24 12.25 28.20
CA PHE A 220 -10.97 11.60 27.92
C PHE A 220 -11.05 10.09 28.20
N SER A 221 -11.53 9.66 29.37
CA SER A 221 -11.60 8.23 29.69
C SER A 221 -12.64 7.45 28.86
N ASP A 222 -13.76 8.09 28.49
CA ASP A 222 -14.66 7.54 27.47
C ASP A 222 -13.97 7.36 26.10
N ALA A 223 -13.00 8.21 25.76
CA ALA A 223 -12.22 8.08 24.52
C ALA A 223 -11.13 7.00 24.62
N GLU A 224 -10.40 6.89 25.72
CA GLU A 224 -9.46 5.78 26.00
C GLU A 224 -10.13 4.42 25.76
N LEU A 225 -11.29 4.23 26.40
CA LEU A 225 -12.08 3.00 26.31
C LEU A 225 -12.50 2.69 24.87
N GLN A 226 -12.88 3.71 24.09
CA GLN A 226 -13.28 3.55 22.69
C GLN A 226 -12.08 3.25 21.78
N VAL A 227 -10.92 3.86 22.00
CA VAL A 227 -9.70 3.63 21.21
C VAL A 227 -9.15 2.22 21.44
N GLU A 228 -9.06 1.72 22.67
CA GLU A 228 -8.63 0.33 22.92
C GLU A 228 -9.71 -0.68 22.49
N LYS A 229 -11.01 -0.41 22.70
CA LYS A 229 -12.08 -1.26 22.14
C LYS A 229 -11.99 -1.37 20.62
N ALA A 230 -11.65 -0.27 19.92
CA ALA A 230 -11.41 -0.29 18.48
C ALA A 230 -10.17 -1.12 18.12
N ALA A 231 -9.06 -0.96 18.84
CA ALA A 231 -7.86 -1.77 18.66
C ALA A 231 -8.16 -3.28 18.77
N GLN A 232 -8.89 -3.70 19.81
CA GLN A 232 -9.32 -5.09 20.00
C GLN A 232 -10.27 -5.58 18.90
N THR A 233 -11.20 -4.74 18.47
CA THR A 233 -12.19 -5.09 17.44
C THR A 233 -11.50 -5.29 16.08
N ILE A 234 -10.60 -4.38 15.70
CA ILE A 234 -9.77 -4.50 14.49
C ILE A 234 -8.85 -5.71 14.59
N ARG A 235 -8.20 -5.98 15.75
CA ARG A 235 -7.38 -7.20 15.96
C ARG A 235 -8.16 -8.51 15.75
N ARG A 236 -9.45 -8.56 16.11
CA ARG A 236 -10.31 -9.76 15.93
C ARG A 236 -10.94 -9.86 14.55
N HIS A 237 -11.20 -8.75 13.89
CA HIS A 237 -12.02 -8.67 12.67
C HIS A 237 -11.34 -7.92 11.52
N TYR A 238 -10.00 -7.90 11.44
CA TYR A 238 -9.24 -7.09 10.46
C TYR A 238 -9.63 -7.33 8.99
N GLN A 239 -10.16 -8.53 8.68
CA GLN A 239 -10.63 -8.92 7.36
C GLN A 239 -11.97 -8.27 6.95
N ASP A 240 -12.79 -7.83 7.92
CA ASP A 240 -14.02 -7.08 7.65
C ASP A 240 -13.71 -5.59 7.48
N ARG A 241 -13.50 -5.18 6.22
CA ARG A 241 -13.13 -3.81 5.85
C ARG A 241 -14.15 -2.77 6.32
N ALA A 242 -15.44 -3.10 6.27
CA ALA A 242 -16.50 -2.17 6.64
C ALA A 242 -16.57 -1.98 8.17
N LEU A 243 -16.45 -3.07 8.94
CA LEU A 243 -16.39 -3.00 10.40
C LEU A 243 -15.11 -2.30 10.88
N THR A 244 -13.94 -2.60 10.30
CA THR A 244 -12.69 -1.94 10.70
C THR A 244 -12.70 -0.44 10.41
N GLU A 245 -13.20 -0.03 9.25
CA GLU A 245 -13.22 1.38 8.85
C GLU A 245 -14.23 2.20 9.69
N SER A 246 -15.42 1.66 9.93
CA SER A 246 -16.44 2.29 10.79
C SER A 246 -15.97 2.40 12.24
N THR A 247 -15.47 1.30 12.82
CA THR A 247 -14.91 1.25 14.17
C THR A 247 -13.76 2.26 14.35
N GLY A 248 -12.86 2.36 13.36
CA GLY A 248 -11.77 3.33 13.37
C GLY A 248 -12.24 4.79 13.33
N LYS A 249 -13.24 5.08 12.49
CA LYS A 249 -13.88 6.41 12.42
C LYS A 249 -14.61 6.77 13.72
N GLU A 250 -15.18 5.81 14.45
CA GLU A 250 -15.81 6.04 15.75
C GLU A 250 -14.78 6.37 16.83
N ALA A 251 -13.71 5.56 16.95
CA ALA A 251 -12.62 5.85 17.88
C ALA A 251 -11.92 7.19 17.58
N LEU A 252 -11.71 7.53 16.31
CA LEU A 252 -11.12 8.81 15.93
C LEU A 252 -12.01 9.99 16.35
N ARG A 253 -13.33 9.90 16.17
CA ARG A 253 -14.26 10.94 16.66
C ARG A 253 -14.23 11.05 18.18
N ALA A 254 -14.12 9.94 18.91
CA ALA A 254 -14.02 9.96 20.37
C ALA A 254 -12.74 10.66 20.85
N ALA A 255 -11.59 10.31 20.28
CA ALA A 255 -10.31 10.96 20.59
C ALA A 255 -10.31 12.46 20.22
N GLN A 256 -10.86 12.82 19.06
CA GLN A 256 -11.06 14.23 18.66
C GLN A 256 -11.97 14.97 19.65
N HIS A 257 -13.08 14.35 20.08
CA HIS A 257 -14.00 14.94 21.04
C HIS A 257 -13.32 15.20 22.39
N ALA A 258 -12.55 14.25 22.91
CA ALA A 258 -11.73 14.47 24.11
C ALA A 258 -10.76 15.65 23.94
N LEU A 259 -9.98 15.67 22.86
CA LEU A 259 -9.01 16.75 22.57
C LEU A 259 -9.66 18.15 22.53
N TYR A 260 -10.81 18.29 21.84
CA TYR A 260 -11.47 19.59 21.71
C TYR A 260 -12.24 20.01 22.97
N ILE A 261 -12.90 19.08 23.69
CA ILE A 261 -13.57 19.39 24.96
C ILE A 261 -12.53 19.71 26.05
N ALA A 262 -11.38 19.05 26.09
CA ALA A 262 -10.28 19.38 26.99
C ALA A 262 -9.78 20.82 26.79
N ARG A 263 -9.48 21.21 25.55
CA ARG A 263 -9.10 22.60 25.21
C ARG A 263 -10.17 23.60 25.64
N GLU A 264 -11.44 23.32 25.38
CA GLU A 264 -12.52 24.24 25.68
C GLU A 264 -12.77 24.36 27.20
N ALA A 265 -12.73 23.26 27.94
CA ALA A 265 -12.78 23.29 29.40
C ALA A 265 -11.56 24.01 30.01
N LYS A 266 -10.36 23.84 29.43
CA LYS A 266 -9.12 24.55 29.79
C LYS A 266 -9.22 26.06 29.55
N ASN A 267 -9.96 26.48 28.52
CA ASN A 267 -10.28 27.90 28.27
C ASN A 267 -11.31 28.41 29.28
N ILE A 268 -12.47 27.75 29.38
CA ILE A 268 -13.60 28.14 30.25
C ILE A 268 -13.19 28.27 31.72
N THR A 269 -12.37 27.35 32.23
CA THR A 269 -11.89 27.37 33.63
C THR A 269 -10.90 28.50 33.93
N ARG A 270 -10.46 29.26 32.92
CA ARG A 270 -9.48 30.36 33.04
C ARG A 270 -10.07 31.74 32.76
N LEU A 271 -11.36 31.84 32.45
CA LEU A 271 -12.01 33.12 32.12
C LEU A 271 -12.22 33.99 33.37
N ASP A 272 -11.94 35.28 33.25
CA ASP A 272 -12.47 36.30 34.18
C ASP A 272 -13.94 36.64 33.89
N SER A 273 -14.57 37.47 34.74
CA SER A 273 -16.00 37.81 34.60
C SER A 273 -16.37 38.48 33.26
N ALA A 274 -15.49 39.31 32.69
CA ALA A 274 -15.75 39.99 31.43
C ALA A 274 -15.52 39.05 30.23
N GLN A 275 -14.53 38.16 30.34
CA GLN A 275 -14.30 37.09 29.36
C GLN A 275 -15.46 36.08 29.37
N ALA A 276 -16.00 35.75 30.54
CA ALA A 276 -17.16 34.86 30.69
C ALA A 276 -18.46 35.50 30.18
N GLU A 277 -18.66 36.81 30.39
CA GLU A 277 -19.77 37.57 29.78
C GLU A 277 -19.67 37.56 28.25
N GLN A 278 -18.49 37.86 27.70
CA GLN A 278 -18.26 37.84 26.25
C GLN A 278 -18.50 36.44 25.65
N ALA A 279 -17.99 35.37 26.27
CA ALA A 279 -18.23 33.99 25.82
C ALA A 279 -19.72 33.62 25.85
N ALA A 280 -20.46 34.04 26.89
CA ALA A 280 -21.91 33.82 26.97
C ALA A 280 -22.68 34.55 25.87
N LEU A 281 -22.27 35.78 25.51
CA LEU A 281 -22.82 36.56 24.41
C LEU A 281 -22.49 35.95 23.03
N GLU A 282 -21.32 35.33 22.86
CA GLU A 282 -20.96 34.61 21.63
C GLU A 282 -21.81 33.34 21.45
N PHE A 283 -21.98 32.54 22.51
CA PHE A 283 -22.91 31.41 22.48
C PHE A 283 -24.37 31.83 22.27
N GLU A 284 -24.81 32.95 22.84
CA GLU A 284 -26.12 33.54 22.53
C GLU A 284 -26.22 33.89 21.04
N GLY A 285 -25.20 34.54 20.48
CA GLY A 285 -25.15 34.92 19.06
C GLY A 285 -25.33 33.71 18.13
N TYR A 286 -24.66 32.59 18.42
CA TYR A 286 -24.81 31.35 17.66
C TYR A 286 -26.23 30.75 17.80
N LEU A 287 -26.81 30.73 19.00
CA LEU A 287 -28.17 30.22 19.21
C LEU A 287 -29.22 31.10 18.54
N HIS A 288 -29.07 32.42 18.58
CA HIS A 288 -29.93 33.36 17.86
C HIS A 288 -29.78 33.21 16.34
N GLN A 289 -28.58 33.01 15.81
CA GLN A 289 -28.38 32.74 14.38
C GLN A 289 -29.07 31.44 13.96
N LEU A 290 -28.98 30.38 14.77
CA LEU A 290 -29.69 29.11 14.55
C LEU A 290 -31.21 29.28 14.60
N SER A 291 -31.74 29.96 15.63
CA SER A 291 -33.19 30.15 15.80
C SER A 291 -33.79 30.99 14.67
N MET A 292 -33.08 32.03 14.22
CA MET A 292 -33.51 32.86 13.09
C MET A 292 -33.40 32.13 11.75
N THR A 293 -32.35 31.33 11.54
CA THR A 293 -32.17 30.51 10.33
C THR A 293 -33.24 29.42 10.19
N LEU A 294 -33.68 28.85 11.31
CA LEU A 294 -34.78 27.87 11.34
C LEU A 294 -36.18 28.52 11.29
N GLY A 295 -36.30 29.84 11.49
CA GLY A 295 -37.59 30.53 11.58
C GLY A 295 -38.31 30.36 12.93
N ALA A 296 -37.57 29.99 13.98
CA ALA A 296 -38.07 29.85 15.35
C ALA A 296 -38.26 31.19 16.09
N GLY A 297 -37.66 32.27 15.59
CA GLY A 297 -37.75 33.62 16.15
C GLY A 297 -36.66 33.94 17.18
N ASP A 298 -36.77 35.10 17.84
CA ASP A 298 -35.75 35.56 18.79
C ASP A 298 -35.98 35.02 20.21
N MET A 299 -35.02 34.25 20.71
CA MET A 299 -35.10 33.51 21.98
C MET A 299 -34.20 34.08 23.08
N ARG A 300 -33.47 35.17 22.82
CA ARG A 300 -32.44 35.76 23.73
C ARG A 300 -32.96 36.28 25.08
N HIS A 301 -34.27 36.23 25.31
CA HIS A 301 -34.90 36.51 26.60
C HIS A 301 -34.90 35.30 27.56
N MET A 302 -34.31 34.17 27.16
CA MET A 302 -34.20 32.93 27.95
C MET A 302 -32.74 32.55 28.20
N ALA A 303 -32.46 31.69 29.19
CA ALA A 303 -31.12 31.16 29.40
C ALA A 303 -30.66 30.28 28.21
N LEU A 304 -29.35 30.22 27.92
CA LEU A 304 -28.79 29.52 26.75
C LEU A 304 -29.27 28.06 26.61
N LYS A 305 -29.45 27.35 27.73
CA LYS A 305 -30.01 25.99 27.76
C LYS A 305 -31.45 25.95 27.27
N ASP A 306 -32.28 26.88 27.69
CA ASP A 306 -33.70 26.95 27.35
C ASP A 306 -33.89 27.45 25.91
N GLN A 307 -33.03 28.37 25.45
CA GLN A 307 -32.90 28.72 24.02
C GLN A 307 -32.60 27.46 23.19
N THR A 308 -31.59 26.68 23.57
CA THR A 308 -31.21 25.44 22.88
C THR A 308 -32.38 24.44 22.85
N LEU A 309 -33.07 24.22 23.97
CA LEU A 309 -34.21 23.31 24.05
C LEU A 309 -35.40 23.76 23.17
N ALA A 310 -35.70 25.07 23.13
CA ALA A 310 -36.77 25.60 22.29
C ALA A 310 -36.43 25.52 20.78
N ILE A 311 -35.17 25.76 20.41
CA ILE A 311 -34.66 25.55 19.04
C ILE A 311 -34.81 24.08 18.62
N VAL A 312 -34.41 23.13 19.48
CA VAL A 312 -34.54 21.69 19.22
C VAL A 312 -36.00 21.27 19.08
N GLN A 313 -36.88 21.70 19.99
CA GLN A 313 -38.33 21.40 19.92
C GLN A 313 -38.96 21.94 18.63
N TYR A 314 -38.60 23.15 18.21
CA TYR A 314 -39.06 23.73 16.96
C TYR A 314 -38.56 22.93 15.73
N ALA A 315 -37.27 22.56 15.71
CA ALA A 315 -36.67 21.77 14.64
C ALA A 315 -37.31 20.39 14.52
N GLU A 316 -37.57 19.72 15.65
CA GLU A 316 -38.34 18.47 15.70
C GLU A 316 -39.76 18.63 15.18
N GLU A 317 -40.48 19.70 15.55
CA GLU A 317 -41.84 19.90 15.04
C GLU A 317 -41.85 20.18 13.54
N GLN A 318 -40.90 20.94 13.01
CA GLN A 318 -40.75 21.13 11.57
C GLN A 318 -40.40 19.81 10.85
N ALA A 319 -39.51 18.98 11.40
CA ALA A 319 -39.22 17.66 10.84
C ALA A 319 -40.48 16.77 10.79
N ARG A 320 -41.27 16.74 11.87
CA ARG A 320 -42.55 16.01 11.94
C ARG A 320 -43.59 16.57 10.95
N ARG A 321 -43.71 17.89 10.83
CA ARG A 321 -44.60 18.57 9.86
C ARG A 321 -44.20 18.24 8.42
N ASN A 322 -42.90 18.29 8.09
CA ASN A 322 -42.38 17.99 6.76
C ASN A 322 -42.60 16.51 6.39
N ALA A 323 -42.31 15.58 7.31
CA ALA A 323 -42.59 14.16 7.12
C ALA A 323 -44.10 13.89 6.93
N ALA A 324 -44.96 14.55 7.72
CA ALA A 324 -46.41 14.45 7.59
C ALA A 324 -46.95 15.07 6.28
N GLN A 325 -46.29 16.09 5.73
CA GLN A 325 -46.61 16.64 4.40
C GLN A 325 -46.16 15.71 3.28
N GLN A 326 -44.94 15.16 3.34
CA GLN A 326 -44.45 14.16 2.39
C GLN A 326 -45.36 12.92 2.35
N ALA A 327 -45.76 12.40 3.52
CA ALA A 327 -46.71 11.30 3.62
C ALA A 327 -48.17 11.65 3.21
N ARG A 328 -48.48 12.93 2.98
CA ARG A 328 -49.78 13.43 2.51
C ARG A 328 -49.79 13.90 1.06
N SER A 329 -48.66 13.86 0.36
CA SER A 329 -48.58 14.09 -1.09
C SER A 329 -48.80 12.77 -1.82
N PRO A 330 -49.98 12.50 -2.41
CA PRO A 330 -50.21 11.29 -3.17
C PRO A 330 -49.56 11.44 -4.54
N ASN A 331 -48.30 11.03 -4.67
CA ASN A 331 -47.61 11.14 -5.95
C ASN A 331 -48.23 10.15 -6.95
N ASN A 332 -48.42 10.58 -8.20
CA ASN A 332 -49.11 9.80 -9.21
C ASN A 332 -48.33 8.53 -9.60
N SER A 333 -49.06 7.56 -10.18
CA SER A 333 -48.54 6.44 -10.96
C SER A 333 -47.85 5.28 -10.20
N ALA A 334 -48.63 4.42 -9.52
CA ALA A 334 -48.18 3.04 -9.22
C ALA A 334 -49.28 1.96 -8.98
N THR A 335 -50.55 2.14 -9.42
CA THR A 335 -51.49 0.99 -9.53
C THR A 335 -52.46 1.13 -10.70
N ALA A 336 -52.06 0.64 -11.87
CA ALA A 336 -52.96 0.34 -12.98
C ALA A 336 -52.42 -0.90 -13.72
N ILE A 337 -53.33 -1.82 -14.06
CA ILE A 337 -53.06 -3.08 -14.79
C ILE A 337 -52.17 -4.08 -14.02
N SER A 338 -52.80 -5.05 -13.32
CA SER A 338 -52.52 -6.50 -13.51
C SER A 338 -53.35 -7.41 -12.57
N GLU A 339 -54.69 -7.37 -12.64
CA GLU A 339 -55.51 -8.53 -12.22
C GLU A 339 -56.83 -8.57 -13.01
N ALA A 340 -56.80 -9.17 -14.21
CA ALA A 340 -57.98 -9.36 -15.06
C ALA A 340 -57.80 -10.54 -16.05
N ALA A 341 -57.89 -11.76 -15.53
CA ALA A 341 -58.02 -13.01 -16.29
C ALA A 341 -58.70 -14.04 -15.38
N SER A 342 -59.78 -14.74 -15.73
CA SER A 342 -60.56 -14.89 -16.97
C SER A 342 -61.90 -15.60 -16.61
N PRO A 343 -62.81 -15.97 -17.56
CA PRO A 343 -63.16 -15.44 -18.89
C PRO A 343 -64.69 -15.15 -19.01
N VAL A 344 -65.24 -14.93 -20.23
CA VAL A 344 -66.41 -15.63 -20.84
C VAL A 344 -67.08 -14.84 -22.01
N VAL A 345 -67.03 -15.40 -23.25
CA VAL A 345 -68.07 -15.36 -24.35
C VAL A 345 -68.38 -14.00 -25.04
N VAL A 346 -68.44 -13.84 -26.39
CA VAL A 346 -68.33 -14.77 -27.56
C VAL A 346 -68.03 -14.03 -28.89
N GLU A 347 -67.57 -14.77 -29.93
CA GLU A 347 -67.48 -14.52 -31.42
C GLU A 347 -67.13 -13.11 -31.97
N GLN A 348 -66.06 -12.90 -32.78
CA GLN A 348 -65.75 -13.36 -34.17
C GLN A 348 -66.54 -12.67 -35.31
N PRO A 349 -65.98 -12.54 -36.54
CA PRO A 349 -64.57 -12.32 -36.95
C PRO A 349 -64.39 -11.29 -38.11
N ASP A 350 -63.14 -10.96 -38.50
CA ASP A 350 -62.59 -11.16 -39.88
C ASP A 350 -61.26 -10.39 -40.16
N ALA A 351 -60.48 -10.91 -41.13
CA ALA A 351 -59.31 -10.38 -41.88
C ALA A 351 -58.19 -9.61 -41.12
N GLU A 352 -56.88 -9.95 -41.14
CA GLU A 352 -55.91 -10.43 -42.17
C GLU A 352 -55.13 -9.32 -42.91
N ALA A 353 -53.77 -9.41 -42.85
CA ALA A 353 -52.72 -8.55 -43.43
C ALA A 353 -52.71 -7.05 -43.02
N ALA A 354 -51.64 -6.38 -42.54
CA ALA A 354 -50.17 -6.42 -42.76
C ALA A 354 -49.71 -5.83 -44.12
N PRO A 355 -48.50 -5.19 -44.25
CA PRO A 355 -47.47 -4.87 -43.24
C PRO A 355 -46.82 -3.44 -43.34
N ALA A 356 -45.79 -3.21 -42.52
CA ALA A 356 -44.53 -2.45 -42.79
C ALA A 356 -44.45 -0.90 -42.86
N ASP A 357 -43.33 -0.40 -42.31
CA ASP A 357 -42.51 0.81 -42.63
C ASP A 357 -43.15 2.22 -42.68
N ASP A 358 -42.44 3.35 -42.62
CA ASP A 358 -40.97 3.61 -42.61
C ASP A 358 -40.61 4.81 -41.70
N LEU A 359 -39.30 5.07 -41.53
CA LEU A 359 -38.70 6.28 -40.96
C LEU A 359 -38.84 7.50 -41.91
N GLN A 360 -38.79 8.74 -41.38
CA GLN A 360 -37.80 9.77 -41.81
C GLN A 360 -37.94 11.20 -41.19
N GLN A 361 -36.76 11.79 -40.93
CA GLN A 361 -36.32 13.19 -41.18
C GLN A 361 -36.77 14.42 -40.34
N ASN A 362 -35.72 15.05 -39.78
CA ASN A 362 -35.47 16.48 -39.51
C ASN A 362 -35.82 17.43 -40.70
N PRO A 363 -36.04 18.75 -40.50
CA PRO A 363 -34.91 19.72 -40.49
C PRO A 363 -35.07 20.97 -39.58
N ALA A 364 -34.13 21.93 -39.78
CA ALA A 364 -33.82 23.14 -39.00
C ALA A 364 -34.82 24.32 -39.24
N GLU A 365 -34.61 25.62 -38.91
CA GLU A 365 -33.36 26.43 -38.89
C GLU A 365 -33.46 27.79 -38.13
N ASP A 366 -32.29 28.30 -37.74
CA ASP A 366 -31.79 29.70 -37.52
C ASP A 366 -32.69 30.93 -37.16
N THR A 367 -32.18 31.80 -36.26
CA THR A 367 -31.91 33.23 -36.58
C THR A 367 -30.99 33.97 -35.57
N THR A 368 -29.72 34.15 -35.96
CA THR A 368 -28.86 35.38 -35.87
C THR A 368 -28.64 36.19 -34.56
N ALA A 369 -27.37 36.54 -34.30
CA ALA A 369 -26.90 37.69 -33.50
C ALA A 369 -26.39 38.85 -34.41
N PRO A 370 -26.02 40.04 -33.86
CA PRO A 370 -24.58 40.44 -33.76
C PRO A 370 -24.20 41.08 -32.38
N VAL A 371 -22.97 41.01 -31.84
CA VAL A 371 -21.66 41.65 -32.21
C VAL A 371 -21.71 43.19 -32.06
N GLU A 372 -20.85 43.88 -31.28
CA GLU A 372 -19.46 44.33 -31.56
C GLU A 372 -18.91 45.16 -30.34
N ALA A 373 -17.63 45.38 -29.99
CA ALA A 373 -16.35 44.63 -30.05
C ALA A 373 -15.32 45.22 -29.03
N ALA A 374 -14.11 44.65 -28.93
CA ALA A 374 -12.93 45.21 -28.20
C ALA A 374 -12.10 46.18 -29.11
N PRO A 375 -10.90 46.72 -28.76
CA PRO A 375 -9.63 46.02 -28.38
C PRO A 375 -8.78 46.82 -27.33
N GLU A 376 -7.48 46.65 -26.99
CA GLU A 376 -6.47 45.57 -26.95
C GLU A 376 -5.28 45.99 -26.02
N LYS A 377 -4.51 45.01 -25.46
CA LYS A 377 -3.05 45.07 -25.11
C LYS A 377 -2.57 46.11 -24.03
N GLU A 378 -1.43 46.00 -23.32
CA GLU A 378 -0.30 45.04 -23.13
C GLU A 378 0.50 45.44 -21.83
N SER A 379 1.58 44.81 -21.31
CA SER A 379 2.41 43.61 -21.64
C SER A 379 3.19 43.07 -20.42
N THR A 380 3.98 41.99 -20.61
CA THR A 380 5.19 41.52 -19.88
C THR A 380 5.31 41.58 -18.34
N ALA A 381 5.52 40.39 -17.73
CA ALA A 381 6.62 40.10 -16.79
C ALA A 381 6.88 38.57 -16.71
N GLU A 382 8.12 38.14 -16.46
CA GLU A 382 8.56 36.71 -16.43
C GLU A 382 9.17 36.32 -15.05
N PRO A 383 9.60 35.06 -14.79
CA PRO A 383 9.69 34.52 -13.43
C PRO A 383 10.93 34.94 -12.61
N VAL A 384 10.81 34.84 -11.28
CA VAL A 384 11.91 35.01 -10.33
C VAL A 384 12.72 33.71 -10.21
N THR A 385 14.04 33.81 -10.38
CA THR A 385 14.99 32.69 -10.30
C THR A 385 15.76 32.66 -8.96
N VAL A 386 16.42 31.52 -8.71
CA VAL A 386 17.25 31.27 -7.52
C VAL A 386 18.62 31.97 -7.64
N PRO A 387 19.14 32.58 -6.56
CA PRO A 387 20.57 32.88 -6.41
C PRO A 387 21.29 31.75 -5.64
N ALA A 388 22.41 31.26 -6.17
CA ALA A 388 23.30 30.32 -5.49
C ALA A 388 24.77 30.79 -5.61
N ALA A 389 25.37 31.14 -4.48
CA ALA A 389 26.77 31.52 -4.28
C ALA A 389 27.03 31.59 -2.75
N THR A 390 28.19 31.26 -2.18
CA THR A 390 29.46 30.77 -2.75
C THR A 390 30.21 29.93 -1.72
N GLU A 391 31.15 29.09 -2.15
CA GLU A 391 32.07 28.35 -1.27
C GLU A 391 33.11 29.27 -0.61
N THR A 392 33.59 28.92 0.59
CA THR A 392 34.98 29.21 1.01
C THR A 392 35.44 28.16 2.03
N SER A 393 36.71 27.76 1.97
CA SER A 393 37.23 26.56 2.65
C SER A 393 37.70 26.78 4.10
N ALA A 394 37.55 25.71 4.89
CA ALA A 394 38.48 25.15 5.89
C ALA A 394 39.45 26.02 6.71
N VAL A 395 39.57 25.70 8.00
CA VAL A 395 40.86 25.58 8.71
C VAL A 395 40.77 24.46 9.77
N THR A 396 41.91 23.85 10.11
CA THR A 396 42.06 22.65 10.96
C THR A 396 42.80 22.96 12.26
N THR A 397 42.39 22.32 13.38
CA THR A 397 43.19 21.88 14.55
C THR A 397 42.27 20.96 15.40
N GLU A 398 42.61 19.76 15.90
CA GLU A 398 43.78 19.30 16.67
C GLU A 398 43.77 19.86 18.12
N SER A 399 43.94 19.11 19.23
CA SER A 399 43.91 17.67 19.58
C SER A 399 43.92 17.56 21.14
N ALA A 400 44.18 16.36 21.70
CA ALA A 400 44.19 15.96 23.12
C ALA A 400 42.80 15.93 23.81
N GLU A 401 42.34 14.90 24.54
CA GLU A 401 42.94 13.76 25.28
C GLU A 401 43.20 14.02 26.79
N GLU A 402 43.20 12.93 27.57
CA GLU A 402 43.03 12.83 29.05
C GLU A 402 41.61 13.20 29.57
N GLY A 403 41.04 12.50 30.57
CA GLY A 403 41.50 11.34 31.36
C GLY A 403 41.14 11.46 32.85
N VAL A 404 41.04 10.34 33.60
CA VAL A 404 40.54 10.16 35.01
C VAL A 404 39.03 9.83 35.07
N GLU A 405 38.60 8.62 35.46
CA GLU A 405 38.36 8.10 36.84
C GLU A 405 37.42 9.02 37.65
N GLU A 406 36.43 8.60 38.43
CA GLU A 406 36.07 7.37 39.17
C GLU A 406 34.50 7.30 39.19
N SER A 407 33.74 6.33 39.73
CA SER A 407 33.99 5.11 40.50
C SER A 407 32.81 4.15 40.25
N ALA A 408 32.91 2.85 40.59
CA ALA A 408 31.87 1.86 40.32
C ALA A 408 31.20 1.35 41.62
N GLU A 409 29.98 1.82 41.90
CA GLU A 409 29.18 1.34 43.04
C GLU A 409 28.46 0.02 42.73
N LYS A 410 28.25 -0.81 43.76
CA LYS A 410 27.98 -2.24 43.64
C LYS A 410 26.88 -2.68 44.62
N GLU A 411 25.64 -2.69 44.17
CA GLU A 411 24.50 -3.11 44.99
C GLU A 411 24.17 -4.61 44.84
N GLU A 412 23.85 -5.26 45.96
CA GLU A 412 23.75 -6.73 46.09
C GLU A 412 22.30 -7.15 46.36
N ILE A 413 21.55 -7.52 45.32
CA ILE A 413 20.14 -7.92 45.44
C ILE A 413 20.03 -9.40 45.88
N LYS A 414 19.55 -9.63 47.09
CA LYS A 414 19.17 -10.97 47.60
C LYS A 414 17.78 -11.39 47.10
N PRO A 415 17.54 -12.70 46.87
CA PRO A 415 16.27 -13.22 46.38
C PRO A 415 15.18 -13.33 47.46
N ALA A 416 13.93 -13.38 46.99
CA ALA A 416 12.69 -13.30 47.77
C ALA A 416 12.41 -14.46 48.75
N GLU A 417 11.60 -14.14 49.76
CA GLU A 417 10.91 -15.09 50.65
C GLU A 417 9.38 -15.05 50.39
N LYS A 418 8.66 -16.12 50.76
CA LYS A 418 7.22 -16.31 50.45
C LYS A 418 6.29 -15.90 51.60
N PRO A 419 5.02 -15.56 51.32
CA PRO A 419 4.00 -15.38 52.35
C PRO A 419 3.40 -16.72 52.84
N GLN A 420 3.15 -16.78 54.15
CA GLN A 420 2.08 -17.56 54.81
C GLN A 420 1.40 -16.55 55.77
N ALA A 421 0.08 -16.34 55.83
CA ALA A 421 -1.07 -17.25 55.88
C ALA A 421 -1.31 -17.82 57.30
N GLU A 422 -2.33 -17.24 57.97
CA GLU A 422 -3.04 -17.70 59.18
C GLU A 422 -2.16 -17.83 60.46
N ASP A 423 -2.55 -17.33 61.64
CA ASP A 423 -3.88 -17.13 62.23
C ASP A 423 -3.95 -15.79 63.02
#